data_AF-A0A1L9GM87-F1
#
_entry.id   AF-A0A1L9GM87-F1
#
_cell.length_a   1.000
_cell.length_b   1.000
_cell.length_c   1.000
_cell.angle_alpha   90.00
_cell.angle_beta   90.00
_cell.angle_gamma   90.00
#
_symmetry.space_group_name_H-M   'P 1'
#
loop_
_entity.id
_entity.type
_entity.pdbx_description
1 polymer ?
#
loop_
_entity_poly.entity_id
_entity_poly.type
_entity_poly.pdbx_seq_one_letter_code
_entity_poly.pdbx_strand_id
1 'polypeptide(L)'
;MNTSVDQLPLLLFSSREDKTNAQRISRLARSGRLRQIYRGIYTSDLNSPLEQIIRPNWRQITEYLYPGSVVAYRSAHLCKPDDSGNIFLVSGNRARQIAFPGLTLNILPGPAAVQSHKDSLNDTQYGKLFISSEARRLLENLYSRKGSDLRTMGRPWVESYLSKLCTIRGEHKLNALRDDAKAIAPQLGLEVQFKTLNTIVSALMQTGKARSLRAADALARAAGKPYDPDRIEIFETLFSALRKPFPIIEDQAKTGKSAFNFAFFESYFSNYIEGTTFTVEEASEIIFDGKMIPKRNEDSHDVLGTFKAIMEQPFRSKPPKDEDDFLAWLLQCNLQILSSRPDKNPGEWKEQSNQAGNTIFVHPELVKGTLREGFKRIALLEDPFARALMAMFVVTEVHPFMDGNGRTARLTMNAFLTQHSASRIIIPTAYREDYLLPLKALSQNNDPSPFIRSMTRAWRWTAGFDYSNFPNLWEKMKACNAFTDNPSQHQLLDPHDIS
;
A
#
# COMPACT_ATOMS: atom_id res chain seq x y z
N MET A 1 24.72 -31.57 41.81
CA MET A 1 25.06 -31.32 40.40
C MET A 1 24.44 -32.40 39.55
N ASN A 2 23.28 -32.12 38.96
CA ASN A 2 22.45 -32.97 38.07
C ASN A 2 21.31 -32.02 37.66
N THR A 3 20.89 -31.80 36.41
CA THR A 3 20.96 -32.52 35.14
C THR A 3 20.76 -31.47 34.05
N SER A 4 21.75 -31.24 33.18
CA SER A 4 21.52 -30.52 31.91
C SER A 4 20.74 -31.45 31.00
N VAL A 5 19.45 -31.20 30.81
CA VAL A 5 18.65 -31.88 29.78
C VAL A 5 19.30 -31.59 28.43
N ASP A 6 19.83 -32.62 27.77
CA ASP A 6 20.40 -32.57 26.41
C ASP A 6 19.34 -32.02 25.41
N GLN A 7 19.22 -30.70 25.27
CA GLN A 7 18.44 -30.09 24.20
C GLN A 7 19.19 -30.26 22.88
N LEU A 8 18.73 -31.22 22.08
CA LEU A 8 19.24 -31.43 20.73
C LEU A 8 18.78 -30.27 19.83
N PRO A 9 19.63 -29.75 18.92
CA PRO A 9 19.20 -28.81 17.90
C PRO A 9 18.04 -29.37 17.05
N LEU A 10 17.19 -28.49 16.50
CA LEU A 10 16.06 -28.93 15.68
C LEU A 10 16.51 -29.71 14.43
N LEU A 11 17.57 -29.26 13.77
CA LEU A 11 18.21 -29.94 12.63
C LEU A 11 19.63 -30.37 12.97
N LEU A 12 19.96 -31.60 12.60
CA LEU A 12 21.30 -32.17 12.73
C LEU A 12 21.81 -32.68 11.39
N PHE A 13 23.06 -32.35 11.09
CA PHE A 13 23.72 -32.66 9.82
C PHE A 13 24.89 -33.63 10.05
N SER A 14 24.88 -34.73 9.29
CA SER A 14 25.89 -35.79 9.38
C SER A 14 26.82 -35.74 8.16
N SER A 15 27.86 -34.93 8.24
CA SER A 15 28.92 -34.86 7.21
C SER A 15 29.78 -36.12 7.21
N ARG A 16 30.28 -36.52 6.03
CA ARG A 16 31.27 -37.61 5.90
C ARG A 16 32.67 -37.21 6.37
N GLU A 17 32.94 -35.91 6.43
CA GLU A 17 34.24 -35.34 6.82
C GLU A 17 34.44 -35.41 8.33
N ASP A 18 33.37 -35.29 9.11
CA ASP A 18 33.39 -35.42 10.58
C ASP A 18 32.84 -36.79 11.01
N LYS A 19 33.74 -37.78 11.05
CA LYS A 19 33.40 -39.17 11.43
C LYS A 19 32.83 -39.26 12.85
N THR A 20 33.33 -38.45 13.78
CA THR A 20 32.91 -38.48 15.19
C THR A 20 31.47 -37.99 15.32
N ASN A 21 31.13 -36.85 14.69
CA ASN A 21 29.77 -36.34 14.68
C ASN A 21 28.81 -37.27 13.90
N ALA A 22 29.24 -37.83 12.76
CA ALA A 22 28.43 -38.79 12.01
C ALA A 22 28.10 -40.05 12.83
N GLN A 23 29.05 -40.58 13.60
CA GLN A 23 28.81 -41.68 14.53
C GLN A 23 27.84 -41.29 15.64
N ARG A 24 27.99 -40.09 16.22
CA ARG A 24 27.07 -39.56 17.25
C ARG A 24 25.63 -39.49 16.73
N ILE A 25 25.42 -38.86 15.58
CA ILE A 25 24.10 -38.72 14.95
C ILE A 25 23.53 -40.11 14.61
N SER A 26 24.35 -41.03 14.09
CA SER A 26 23.91 -42.39 13.78
C SER A 26 23.45 -43.17 15.02
N ARG A 27 24.12 -42.99 16.18
CA ARG A 27 23.68 -43.57 17.45
C ARG A 27 22.35 -42.98 17.91
N LEU A 28 22.19 -41.65 17.84
CA LEU A 28 20.96 -40.96 18.24
C LEU A 28 19.77 -41.33 17.35
N ALA A 29 19.97 -41.50 16.05
CA ALA A 29 18.94 -41.98 15.13
C ALA A 29 18.55 -43.43 15.44
N ARG A 30 19.53 -44.31 15.71
CA ARG A 30 19.27 -45.70 16.12
C ARG A 30 18.54 -45.83 17.46
N SER A 31 18.76 -44.91 18.39
CA SER A 31 18.04 -44.86 19.66
C SER A 31 16.66 -44.20 19.55
N GLY A 32 16.18 -43.90 18.34
CA GLY A 32 14.86 -43.29 18.11
C GLY A 32 14.74 -41.82 18.53
N ARG A 33 15.85 -41.16 18.89
CA ARG A 33 15.85 -39.74 19.30
C ARG A 33 15.86 -38.77 18.13
N LEU A 34 16.09 -39.26 16.90
CA LEU A 34 16.10 -38.46 15.69
C LEU A 34 15.27 -39.12 14.59
N ARG A 35 14.57 -38.29 13.83
CA ARG A 35 13.86 -38.68 12.61
C ARG A 35 14.67 -38.26 11.39
N GLN A 36 14.85 -39.16 10.43
CA GLN A 36 15.57 -38.83 9.20
C GLN A 36 14.69 -38.01 8.26
N ILE A 37 15.24 -36.90 7.75
CA ILE A 37 14.62 -36.08 6.70
C ILE A 37 15.15 -36.48 5.32
N TYR A 38 16.47 -36.56 5.21
CA TYR A 38 17.18 -36.88 3.96
C TYR A 38 18.52 -37.52 4.28
N ARG A 39 19.26 -37.97 3.27
CA ARG A 39 20.59 -38.54 3.48
C ARG A 39 21.50 -37.53 4.18
N GLY A 40 21.87 -37.83 5.43
CA GLY A 40 22.73 -36.99 6.25
C GLY A 40 22.03 -35.79 6.91
N ILE A 41 20.70 -35.70 6.84
CA ILE A 41 19.90 -34.63 7.47
C ILE A 41 18.84 -35.27 8.36
N TYR A 42 18.83 -34.89 9.63
CA TYR A 42 17.95 -35.42 10.66
C TYR A 42 17.30 -34.28 11.43
N THR A 43 16.16 -34.56 12.05
CA THR A 43 15.51 -33.67 13.01
C THR A 43 15.31 -34.35 14.35
N SER A 44 15.40 -33.57 15.42
CA SER A 44 15.04 -34.00 16.77
C SER A 44 13.53 -33.90 17.06
N ASP A 45 12.75 -33.25 16.17
CA ASP A 45 11.28 -33.26 16.24
C ASP A 45 10.73 -34.52 15.56
N LEU A 46 10.18 -35.41 16.39
CA LEU A 46 9.69 -36.71 15.95
C LEU A 46 8.22 -36.67 15.52
N ASN A 47 7.48 -35.61 15.87
CA ASN A 47 6.02 -35.61 15.84
C ASN A 47 5.46 -34.69 14.77
N SER A 48 6.04 -33.50 14.58
CA SER A 48 5.47 -32.50 13.67
C SER A 48 5.54 -32.96 12.20
N PRO A 49 4.62 -32.51 11.34
CA PRO A 49 4.72 -32.70 9.89
C PRO A 49 6.04 -32.15 9.36
N LEU A 50 6.70 -32.90 8.46
CA LEU A 50 8.05 -32.57 8.01
C LEU A 50 8.11 -31.23 7.27
N GLU A 51 7.07 -30.88 6.53
CA GLU A 51 6.96 -29.61 5.81
C GLU A 51 7.01 -28.39 6.74
N GLN A 52 6.49 -28.51 7.96
CA GLN A 52 6.53 -27.44 8.98
C GLN A 52 7.94 -27.25 9.55
N ILE A 53 8.78 -28.28 9.49
CA ILE A 53 10.17 -28.24 9.93
C ILE A 53 11.08 -27.83 8.76
N ILE A 54 10.91 -28.42 7.59
CA ILE A 54 11.81 -28.30 6.44
C ILE A 54 11.71 -26.91 5.80
N ARG A 55 10.49 -26.41 5.56
CA ARG A 55 10.29 -25.17 4.80
C ARG A 55 10.85 -23.94 5.53
N PRO A 56 10.64 -23.73 6.84
CA PRO A 56 11.26 -22.61 7.56
C PRO A 56 12.79 -22.72 7.63
N ASN A 57 13.32 -23.95 7.63
CA ASN A 57 14.75 -24.22 7.75
C ASN A 57 15.44 -24.50 6.40
N TRP A 58 14.83 -24.08 5.28
CA TRP A 58 15.34 -24.31 3.93
C TRP A 58 16.81 -23.89 3.76
N ARG A 59 17.22 -22.78 4.42
CA ARG A 59 18.58 -22.24 4.32
C ARG A 59 19.60 -23.23 4.86
N GLN A 60 19.42 -23.71 6.09
CA GLN A 60 20.36 -24.63 6.74
C GLN A 60 20.49 -25.95 5.96
N ILE A 61 19.37 -26.45 5.43
CA ILE A 61 19.33 -27.63 4.56
C ILE A 61 20.14 -27.37 3.28
N THR A 62 19.97 -26.19 2.67
CA THR A 62 20.66 -25.80 1.45
C THR A 62 22.16 -25.58 1.67
N GLU A 63 22.55 -24.91 2.76
CA GLU A 63 23.93 -24.69 3.18
C GLU A 63 24.70 -26.00 3.38
N TYR A 64 24.02 -27.03 3.88
CA TYR A 64 24.61 -28.34 4.05
C TYR A 64 24.79 -29.10 2.72
N LEU A 65 23.79 -29.06 1.84
CA LEU A 65 23.82 -29.85 0.59
C LEU A 65 24.59 -29.16 -0.54
N TYR A 66 24.55 -27.83 -0.60
CA TYR A 66 25.12 -27.02 -1.68
C TYR A 66 25.83 -25.77 -1.13
N PRO A 67 26.86 -25.94 -0.28
CA PRO A 67 27.67 -24.81 0.16
C PRO A 67 28.32 -24.10 -1.04
N GLY A 68 28.42 -22.78 -0.98
CA GLY A 68 28.94 -21.92 -2.03
C GLY A 68 28.01 -21.70 -3.22
N SER A 69 26.81 -22.28 -3.22
CA SER A 69 25.82 -22.04 -4.28
C SER A 69 25.19 -20.64 -4.17
N VAL A 70 24.70 -20.15 -5.31
CA VAL A 70 24.06 -18.82 -5.40
C VAL A 70 22.54 -18.99 -5.42
N VAL A 71 21.84 -18.43 -4.44
CA VAL A 71 20.39 -18.23 -4.48
C VAL A 71 20.10 -17.20 -5.55
N ALA A 72 19.39 -17.63 -6.60
CA ALA A 72 19.33 -16.93 -7.89
C ALA A 72 17.90 -16.75 -8.39
N TYR A 73 17.75 -15.99 -9.48
CA TYR A 73 16.47 -15.75 -10.16
C TYR A 73 15.38 -15.19 -9.21
N ARG A 74 14.18 -15.78 -9.18
CA ARG A 74 13.10 -15.34 -8.27
C ARG A 74 13.46 -15.53 -6.79
N SER A 75 14.18 -16.60 -6.46
CA SER A 75 14.53 -16.91 -5.07
C SER A 75 15.47 -15.86 -4.47
N ALA A 76 16.31 -15.22 -5.28
CA ALA A 76 17.15 -14.10 -4.86
C ALA A 76 16.36 -12.81 -4.55
N HIS A 77 15.14 -12.68 -5.09
CA HIS A 77 14.25 -11.57 -4.77
C HIS A 77 13.43 -11.90 -3.51
N LEU A 78 12.86 -13.10 -3.47
CA LEU A 78 11.97 -13.53 -2.38
C LEU A 78 12.73 -13.77 -1.08
N CYS A 79 13.99 -14.22 -1.16
CA CYS A 79 14.82 -14.65 -0.02
C CYS A 79 14.16 -15.75 0.84
N LYS A 80 13.17 -16.46 0.28
CA LYS A 80 12.44 -17.57 0.88
C LYS A 80 11.89 -18.50 -0.24
N PRO A 81 11.46 -19.73 0.10
CA PRO A 81 10.77 -20.59 -0.86
C PRO A 81 9.51 -19.91 -1.36
N ASP A 82 9.22 -20.06 -2.66
CA ASP A 82 7.96 -19.57 -3.22
C ASP A 82 6.74 -20.32 -2.63
N ASP A 83 5.52 -19.93 -2.99
CA ASP A 83 4.31 -20.52 -2.41
C ASP A 83 4.19 -22.03 -2.65
N SER A 84 4.74 -22.51 -3.77
CA SER A 84 4.87 -23.93 -4.11
C SER A 84 6.08 -24.62 -3.47
N GLY A 85 6.87 -23.91 -2.67
CA GLY A 85 8.03 -24.44 -1.94
C GLY A 85 9.32 -24.49 -2.76
N ASN A 86 9.42 -23.82 -3.91
CA ASN A 86 10.64 -23.87 -4.73
C ASN A 86 11.71 -22.88 -4.26
N ILE A 87 12.96 -23.34 -4.25
CA ILE A 87 14.17 -22.52 -4.16
C ILE A 87 15.04 -22.81 -5.38
N PHE A 88 15.48 -21.75 -6.08
CA PHE A 88 16.37 -21.85 -7.23
C PHE A 88 17.79 -21.45 -6.86
N LEU A 89 18.73 -22.34 -7.16
CA LEU A 89 20.15 -22.21 -6.85
C LEU A 89 20.96 -22.36 -8.14
N VAL A 90 22.05 -21.61 -8.27
CA VAL A 90 23.06 -21.83 -9.32
C VAL A 90 24.28 -22.49 -8.70
N SER A 91 24.64 -23.66 -9.21
CA SER A 91 25.81 -24.42 -8.76
C SER A 91 26.23 -25.47 -9.77
N GLY A 92 27.55 -25.59 -9.97
CA GLY A 92 28.15 -26.65 -10.78
C GLY A 92 27.71 -26.63 -12.25
N ASN A 93 27.84 -27.79 -12.90
CA ASN A 93 27.64 -27.96 -14.35
C ASN A 93 26.48 -28.89 -14.72
N ARG A 94 25.70 -29.38 -13.74
CA ARG A 94 24.58 -30.28 -13.97
C ARG A 94 23.34 -29.82 -13.22
N ALA A 95 22.21 -29.83 -13.92
CA ALA A 95 20.92 -29.60 -13.29
C ALA A 95 20.59 -30.76 -12.34
N ARG A 96 20.06 -30.44 -11.17
CA ARG A 96 19.56 -31.41 -10.19
C ARG A 96 18.32 -30.84 -9.50
N GLN A 97 17.43 -31.72 -9.11
CA GLN A 97 16.27 -31.37 -8.29
C GLN A 97 16.25 -32.30 -7.07
N ILE A 98 16.04 -31.73 -5.89
CA ILE A 98 15.84 -32.48 -4.66
C ILE A 98 14.51 -32.05 -4.05
N ALA A 99 13.55 -32.96 -4.03
CA ALA A 99 12.24 -32.75 -3.43
C ALA A 99 12.23 -33.22 -1.97
N PHE A 100 11.66 -32.39 -1.11
CA PHE A 100 11.35 -32.66 0.28
C PHE A 100 9.85 -32.36 0.50
N PRO A 101 9.24 -32.87 1.59
CA PRO A 101 7.94 -32.37 2.03
C PRO A 101 7.95 -30.85 2.19
N GLY A 102 7.15 -30.14 1.39
CA GLY A 102 6.99 -28.68 1.43
C GLY A 102 8.17 -27.84 0.89
N LEU A 103 9.21 -28.45 0.32
CA LEU A 103 10.39 -27.73 -0.22
C LEU A 103 10.99 -28.47 -1.41
N THR A 104 11.27 -27.78 -2.49
CA THR A 104 12.01 -28.30 -3.64
C THR A 104 13.23 -27.43 -3.91
N LEU A 105 14.42 -28.03 -3.82
CA LEU A 105 15.67 -27.38 -4.23
C LEU A 105 15.89 -27.65 -5.72
N ASN A 106 15.90 -26.59 -6.51
CA ASN A 106 16.11 -26.61 -7.96
C ASN A 106 17.52 -26.07 -8.25
N ILE A 107 18.47 -26.96 -8.50
CA ILE A 107 19.88 -26.62 -8.75
C ILE A 107 20.10 -26.55 -10.24
N LEU A 108 20.45 -25.36 -10.70
CA LEU A 108 20.68 -25.02 -12.09
C LEU A 108 22.19 -24.92 -12.36
N PRO A 109 22.67 -25.46 -13.49
CA PRO A 109 24.06 -25.28 -13.86
C PRO A 109 24.31 -23.81 -14.20
N GLY A 110 25.46 -23.30 -13.81
CA GLY A 110 25.84 -21.94 -14.14
C GLY A 110 27.05 -21.42 -13.38
N PRO A 111 27.44 -20.16 -13.65
CA PRO A 111 28.58 -19.52 -13.03
C PRO A 111 28.46 -19.44 -11.50
N ALA A 112 29.60 -19.55 -10.82
CA ALA A 112 29.71 -19.34 -9.38
C ALA A 112 29.35 -17.89 -8.97
N ALA A 113 29.44 -17.60 -7.67
CA ALA A 113 29.21 -16.26 -7.15
C ALA A 113 30.15 -15.24 -7.81
N VAL A 114 29.59 -14.09 -8.20
CA VAL A 114 30.37 -12.94 -8.69
C VAL A 114 31.10 -12.33 -7.50
N GLN A 115 32.43 -12.22 -7.60
CA GLN A 115 33.29 -11.55 -6.62
C GLN A 115 34.29 -10.68 -7.39
N SER A 116 34.32 -9.41 -7.08
CA SER A 116 35.12 -8.37 -7.74
C SER A 116 35.57 -7.33 -6.71
N HIS A 117 36.46 -6.42 -7.13
CA HIS A 117 36.89 -5.29 -6.30
C HIS A 117 35.80 -4.23 -6.09
N LYS A 118 34.74 -4.22 -6.92
CA LYS A 118 33.63 -3.28 -6.80
C LYS A 118 32.46 -3.97 -6.11
N ASP A 119 32.16 -3.57 -4.88
CA ASP A 119 31.15 -4.21 -4.03
C ASP A 119 29.76 -4.30 -4.68
N SER A 120 29.37 -3.33 -5.50
CA SER A 120 28.05 -3.34 -6.15
C SER A 120 27.86 -4.48 -7.16
N LEU A 121 28.95 -5.07 -7.66
CA LEU A 121 28.92 -6.22 -8.58
C LEU A 121 28.80 -7.55 -7.83
N ASN A 122 29.15 -7.56 -6.55
CA ASN A 122 29.38 -8.79 -5.80
C ASN A 122 28.06 -9.42 -5.37
N ASP A 123 27.98 -10.74 -5.53
CA ASP A 123 26.92 -11.51 -4.90
C ASP A 123 27.13 -11.49 -3.38
N THR A 124 26.04 -11.30 -2.63
CA THR A 124 26.10 -11.08 -1.18
C THR A 124 26.25 -12.41 -0.46
N GLN A 125 27.25 -12.54 0.40
CA GLN A 125 27.41 -13.74 1.21
C GLN A 125 26.25 -13.88 2.21
N TYR A 126 25.66 -15.07 2.27
CA TYR A 126 24.54 -15.39 3.15
C TYR A 126 24.78 -16.74 3.81
N GLY A 127 25.48 -16.71 4.95
CA GLY A 127 25.98 -17.89 5.63
C GLY A 127 26.96 -18.67 4.74
N LYS A 128 26.63 -19.92 4.42
CA LYS A 128 27.43 -20.73 3.46
C LYS A 128 26.95 -20.60 2.01
N LEU A 129 25.98 -19.76 1.73
CA LEU A 129 25.46 -19.49 0.39
C LEU A 129 25.85 -18.07 -0.07
N PHE A 130 25.50 -17.76 -1.31
CA PHE A 130 25.48 -16.41 -1.83
C PHE A 130 24.07 -16.05 -2.30
N ILE A 131 23.72 -14.76 -2.33
CA ILE A 131 22.50 -14.25 -2.96
C ILE A 131 22.92 -13.39 -4.15
N SER A 132 22.30 -13.61 -5.31
CA SER A 132 22.57 -12.82 -6.52
C SER A 132 22.51 -11.32 -6.23
N SER A 133 23.51 -10.58 -6.70
CA SER A 133 23.54 -9.12 -6.68
C SER A 133 22.32 -8.55 -7.41
N GLU A 134 21.97 -7.29 -7.14
CA GLU A 134 20.81 -6.65 -7.76
C GLU A 134 20.89 -6.70 -9.31
N ALA A 135 22.07 -6.42 -9.86
CA ALA A 135 22.33 -6.52 -11.30
C ALA A 135 22.18 -7.96 -11.84
N ARG A 136 22.80 -8.95 -11.16
CA ARG A 136 22.70 -10.36 -11.56
C ARG A 136 21.25 -10.83 -11.53
N ARG A 137 20.53 -10.50 -10.46
CA ARG A 137 19.11 -10.85 -10.27
C ARG A 137 18.22 -10.29 -11.37
N LEU A 138 18.45 -9.05 -11.84
CA LEU A 138 17.69 -8.47 -12.94
C LEU A 138 17.92 -9.24 -14.25
N LEU A 139 19.18 -9.56 -14.56
CA LEU A 139 19.52 -10.35 -15.75
C LEU A 139 18.91 -11.76 -15.70
N GLU A 140 19.03 -12.43 -14.55
CA GLU A 140 18.45 -13.76 -14.32
C GLU A 140 16.94 -13.76 -14.52
N ASN A 141 16.22 -12.75 -14.01
CA ASN A 141 14.77 -12.65 -14.16
C ASN A 141 14.30 -12.24 -15.56
N LEU A 142 15.20 -11.75 -16.43
CA LEU A 142 14.95 -11.56 -17.86
C LEU A 142 15.22 -12.81 -18.70
N TYR A 143 15.64 -13.91 -18.10
CA TYR A 143 15.87 -15.15 -18.83
C TYR A 143 14.55 -15.66 -19.45
N SER A 144 14.54 -15.83 -20.77
CA SER A 144 13.35 -16.24 -21.52
C SER A 144 13.65 -17.46 -22.40
N ARG A 145 13.45 -18.66 -21.84
CA ARG A 145 13.34 -19.90 -22.63
C ARG A 145 12.09 -20.67 -22.20
N LYS A 146 11.64 -21.60 -23.02
CA LYS A 146 10.49 -22.46 -22.70
C LYS A 146 10.68 -23.11 -21.32
N GLY A 147 9.70 -22.96 -20.43
CA GLY A 147 9.74 -23.48 -19.06
C GLY A 147 10.47 -22.61 -18.03
N SER A 148 10.91 -21.40 -18.38
CA SER A 148 11.59 -20.49 -17.43
C SER A 148 10.66 -19.79 -16.43
N ASP A 149 9.34 -19.80 -16.66
CA ASP A 149 8.34 -19.12 -15.83
C ASP A 149 8.31 -19.62 -14.37
N LEU A 150 8.73 -20.87 -14.16
CA LEU A 150 8.88 -21.46 -12.83
C LEU A 150 10.00 -20.79 -12.02
N ARG A 151 11.07 -20.34 -12.66
CA ARG A 151 12.26 -19.81 -11.97
C ARG A 151 12.41 -18.30 -12.03
N THR A 152 11.84 -17.62 -13.02
CA THR A 152 11.97 -16.17 -13.17
C THR A 152 10.73 -15.45 -12.67
N MET A 153 10.86 -14.17 -12.30
CA MET A 153 9.73 -13.26 -12.10
C MET A 153 9.19 -12.74 -13.44
N GLY A 154 9.92 -12.93 -14.53
CA GLY A 154 9.56 -12.51 -15.86
C GLY A 154 9.84 -11.03 -16.15
N ARG A 155 9.72 -10.69 -17.43
CA ARG A 155 10.00 -9.34 -17.93
C ARG A 155 9.11 -8.24 -17.33
N PRO A 156 7.77 -8.40 -17.21
CA PRO A 156 6.93 -7.37 -16.61
C PRO A 156 7.36 -7.00 -15.20
N TRP A 157 7.74 -7.99 -14.37
CA TRP A 157 8.24 -7.73 -13.03
C TRP A 157 9.54 -6.90 -13.03
N VAL A 158 10.47 -7.19 -13.94
CA VAL A 158 11.72 -6.41 -14.06
C VAL A 158 11.43 -4.96 -14.44
N GLU A 159 10.48 -4.74 -15.35
CA GLU A 159 10.05 -3.41 -15.77
C GLU A 159 9.42 -2.62 -14.62
N SER A 160 8.48 -3.21 -13.89
CA SER A 160 7.83 -2.56 -12.73
C SER A 160 8.83 -2.33 -11.59
N TYR A 161 9.75 -3.27 -11.34
CA TYR A 161 10.80 -3.11 -10.33
C TYR A 161 11.70 -1.91 -10.64
N LEU A 162 12.15 -1.78 -11.89
CA LEU A 162 12.98 -0.66 -12.33
C LEU A 162 12.20 0.67 -12.32
N SER A 163 10.92 0.66 -12.68
CA SER A 163 10.04 1.84 -12.59
C SER A 163 9.91 2.33 -11.15
N LYS A 164 9.65 1.42 -10.20
CA LYS A 164 9.58 1.72 -8.76
C LYS A 164 10.94 2.23 -8.25
N LEU A 165 12.03 1.58 -8.64
CA LEU A 165 13.37 2.00 -8.26
C LEU A 165 13.72 3.40 -8.79
N CYS A 166 13.28 3.75 -10.00
CA CYS A 166 13.46 5.07 -10.58
C CYS A 166 12.73 6.14 -9.77
N THR A 167 11.54 5.82 -9.27
CA THR A 167 10.76 6.72 -8.40
C THR A 167 11.53 7.00 -7.10
N ILE A 168 12.04 5.95 -6.46
CA ILE A 168 12.62 6.03 -5.10
C ILE A 168 14.06 6.55 -5.13
N ARG A 169 14.85 6.17 -6.13
CA ARG A 169 16.29 6.42 -6.21
C ARG A 169 16.73 7.17 -7.46
N GLY A 170 15.80 7.64 -8.29
CA GLY A 170 16.11 8.41 -9.49
C GLY A 170 16.81 7.63 -10.61
N GLU A 171 16.99 8.30 -11.74
CA GLU A 171 17.58 7.72 -12.95
C GLU A 171 19.05 7.31 -12.80
N HIS A 172 19.80 7.99 -11.92
CA HIS A 172 21.21 7.68 -11.68
C HIS A 172 21.40 6.24 -11.17
N LYS A 173 20.48 5.74 -10.33
CA LYS A 173 20.52 4.36 -9.85
C LYS A 173 20.23 3.35 -10.97
N LEU A 174 19.32 3.68 -11.90
CA LEU A 174 19.04 2.84 -13.06
C LEU A 174 20.27 2.75 -13.98
N ASN A 175 20.94 3.87 -14.24
CA ASN A 175 22.19 3.91 -14.99
C ASN A 175 23.29 3.07 -14.30
N ALA A 176 23.48 3.23 -13.00
CA ALA A 176 24.46 2.45 -12.25
C ALA A 176 24.18 0.94 -12.33
N LEU A 177 22.91 0.53 -12.20
CA LEU A 177 22.53 -0.88 -12.35
C LEU A 177 22.72 -1.41 -13.77
N ARG A 178 22.43 -0.60 -14.79
CA ARG A 178 22.69 -0.95 -16.17
C ARG A 178 24.19 -1.18 -16.39
N ASP A 179 25.05 -0.31 -15.85
CA ASP A 179 26.49 -0.42 -16.03
C ASP A 179 27.07 -1.61 -15.25
N ASP A 180 26.56 -1.88 -14.04
CA ASP A 180 26.90 -3.07 -13.27
C ASP A 180 26.46 -4.35 -14.00
N ALA A 181 25.25 -4.37 -14.54
CA ALA A 181 24.75 -5.48 -15.35
C ALA A 181 25.59 -5.69 -16.62
N LYS A 182 26.04 -4.61 -17.27
CA LYS A 182 26.94 -4.66 -18.44
C LYS A 182 28.27 -5.34 -18.08
N ALA A 183 28.83 -5.01 -16.92
CA ALA A 183 30.12 -5.54 -16.46
C ALA A 183 30.06 -7.05 -16.18
N ILE A 184 28.98 -7.53 -15.55
CA ILE A 184 28.87 -8.95 -15.15
C ILE A 184 28.27 -9.86 -16.23
N ALA A 185 27.55 -9.32 -17.22
CA ALA A 185 26.84 -10.13 -18.21
C ALA A 185 27.74 -11.12 -18.99
N PRO A 186 28.97 -10.77 -19.45
CA PRO A 186 29.84 -11.71 -20.16
C PRO A 186 30.30 -12.88 -19.30
N GLN A 187 30.69 -12.61 -18.05
CA GLN A 187 31.04 -13.62 -17.06
C GLN A 187 29.87 -14.58 -16.79
N LEU A 188 28.64 -14.08 -16.88
CA LEU A 188 27.44 -14.86 -16.60
C LEU A 188 26.86 -15.57 -17.82
N GLY A 189 27.30 -15.24 -19.04
CA GLY A 189 26.65 -15.67 -20.29
C GLY A 189 25.22 -15.13 -20.45
N LEU A 190 24.97 -13.92 -19.94
CA LEU A 190 23.65 -13.26 -19.91
C LEU A 190 23.61 -11.98 -20.78
N GLU A 191 24.41 -11.90 -21.84
CA GLU A 191 24.51 -10.73 -22.72
C GLU A 191 23.21 -10.43 -23.47
N VAL A 192 22.43 -11.47 -23.79
CA VAL A 192 21.10 -11.31 -24.40
C VAL A 192 20.12 -10.66 -23.42
N GLN A 193 20.17 -11.07 -22.15
CA GLN A 193 19.37 -10.48 -21.08
C GLN A 193 19.81 -9.04 -20.82
N PHE A 194 21.13 -8.76 -20.87
CA PHE A 194 21.64 -7.40 -20.75
C PHE A 194 21.13 -6.48 -21.87
N LYS A 195 21.11 -6.93 -23.13
CA LYS A 195 20.51 -6.14 -24.24
C LYS A 195 19.04 -5.80 -23.98
N THR A 196 18.30 -6.73 -23.39
CA THR A 196 16.90 -6.51 -23.00
C THR A 196 16.80 -5.51 -21.85
N LEU A 197 17.60 -5.68 -20.79
CA LEU A 197 17.67 -4.77 -19.64
C LEU A 197 18.01 -3.34 -20.10
N ASN A 198 19.01 -3.19 -20.97
CA ASN A 198 19.41 -1.91 -21.53
C ASN A 198 18.25 -1.22 -22.27
N THR A 199 17.49 -1.99 -23.06
CA THR A 199 16.32 -1.47 -23.78
C THR A 199 15.23 -0.99 -22.81
N ILE A 200 14.97 -1.76 -21.74
CA ILE A 200 14.01 -1.39 -20.68
C ILE A 200 14.44 -0.10 -19.99
N VAL A 201 15.70 -0.01 -19.54
CA VAL A 201 16.23 1.17 -18.84
C VAL A 201 16.14 2.41 -19.74
N SER A 202 16.54 2.32 -21.01
CA SER A 202 16.41 3.43 -21.96
C SER A 202 14.95 3.87 -22.16
N ALA A 203 14.01 2.92 -22.25
CA ALA A 203 12.59 3.24 -22.39
C ALA A 203 12.01 3.92 -21.14
N LEU A 204 12.36 3.44 -19.93
CA LEU A 204 11.93 4.02 -18.66
C LEU A 204 12.45 5.45 -18.45
N MET A 205 13.67 5.73 -18.92
CA MET A 205 14.29 7.06 -18.92
C MET A 205 13.87 7.94 -20.10
N GLN A 206 12.84 7.55 -20.87
CA GLN A 206 12.34 8.31 -22.03
C GLN A 206 13.37 8.60 -23.15
N THR A 207 14.50 7.88 -23.16
CA THR A 207 15.54 7.96 -24.20
C THR A 207 15.41 6.86 -25.25
N GLY A 208 14.51 5.89 -25.03
CA GLY A 208 14.26 4.74 -25.88
C GLY A 208 12.80 4.62 -26.34
N LYS A 209 12.48 3.51 -27.03
CA LYS A 209 11.13 3.26 -27.56
C LYS A 209 10.22 2.66 -26.48
N ALA A 210 9.21 3.41 -26.04
CA ALA A 210 8.21 2.99 -25.04
C ALA A 210 7.52 1.66 -25.39
N ARG A 211 7.21 1.42 -26.66
CA ARG A 211 6.59 0.17 -27.18
C ARG A 211 7.35 -1.12 -26.88
N SER A 212 8.59 -1.00 -26.37
CA SER A 212 9.36 -2.16 -25.96
C SER A 212 8.87 -2.73 -24.62
N LEU A 213 8.26 -1.92 -23.75
CA LEU A 213 7.78 -2.31 -22.42
C LEU A 213 6.48 -3.10 -22.49
N ARG A 214 6.17 -3.85 -21.43
CA ARG A 214 5.00 -4.72 -21.28
C ARG A 214 4.21 -4.44 -20.00
N ALA A 215 4.88 -4.05 -18.92
CA ALA A 215 4.20 -3.69 -17.68
C ALA A 215 3.48 -2.34 -17.83
N ALA A 216 2.25 -2.27 -17.31
CA ALA A 216 1.38 -1.10 -17.50
C ALA A 216 1.94 0.16 -16.81
N ASP A 217 2.51 0.02 -15.62
CA ASP A 217 3.14 1.11 -14.86
C ASP A 217 4.42 1.60 -15.54
N ALA A 218 5.22 0.69 -16.07
CA ALA A 218 6.41 1.01 -16.86
C ALA A 218 6.08 1.76 -18.15
N LEU A 219 5.03 1.33 -18.86
CA LEU A 219 4.51 2.01 -20.06
C LEU A 219 4.03 3.43 -19.71
N ALA A 220 3.32 3.58 -18.59
CA ALA A 220 2.84 4.89 -18.13
C ALA A 220 3.98 5.84 -17.77
N ARG A 221 5.04 5.34 -17.10
CA ARG A 221 6.28 6.11 -16.84
C ARG A 221 6.96 6.55 -18.12
N ALA A 222 7.12 5.65 -19.09
CA ALA A 222 7.71 5.98 -20.39
C ALA A 222 6.86 7.01 -21.18
N ALA A 223 5.57 7.11 -20.89
CA ALA A 223 4.66 8.12 -21.45
C ALA A 223 4.61 9.43 -20.64
N GLY A 224 5.43 9.58 -19.59
CA GLY A 224 5.46 10.77 -18.73
C GLY A 224 4.27 10.89 -17.77
N LYS A 225 3.54 9.79 -17.53
CA LYS A 225 2.37 9.73 -16.63
C LYS A 225 2.50 8.59 -15.62
N PRO A 226 3.59 8.51 -14.83
CA PRO A 226 3.78 7.42 -13.88
C PRO A 226 2.71 7.45 -12.78
N TYR A 227 2.32 6.28 -12.30
CA TYR A 227 1.36 6.09 -11.21
C TYR A 227 1.87 5.03 -10.23
N ASP A 228 1.25 4.93 -9.06
CA ASP A 228 1.57 3.95 -8.03
C ASP A 228 0.76 2.65 -8.24
N PRO A 229 1.35 1.57 -8.77
CA PRO A 229 0.62 0.34 -9.06
C PRO A 229 0.09 -0.35 -7.81
N ASP A 230 0.75 -0.18 -6.65
CA ASP A 230 0.33 -0.81 -5.40
C ASP A 230 -1.03 -0.20 -4.95
N ARG A 231 -1.25 1.10 -5.17
CA ARG A 231 -2.56 1.74 -4.90
C ARG A 231 -3.63 1.35 -5.88
N ILE A 232 -3.27 1.06 -7.13
CA ILE A 232 -4.23 0.62 -8.13
C ILE A 232 -4.86 -0.73 -7.73
N GLU A 233 -4.09 -1.64 -7.12
CA GLU A 233 -4.62 -2.90 -6.59
C GLU A 233 -5.68 -2.68 -5.49
N ILE A 234 -5.42 -1.73 -4.57
CA ILE A 234 -6.36 -1.36 -3.51
C ILE A 234 -7.63 -0.75 -4.13
N PHE A 235 -7.46 0.13 -5.12
CA PHE A 235 -8.59 0.74 -5.84
C PHE A 235 -9.44 -0.29 -6.58
N GLU A 236 -8.83 -1.30 -7.22
CA GLU A 236 -9.56 -2.41 -7.84
C GLU A 236 -10.35 -3.24 -6.84
N THR A 237 -9.76 -3.48 -5.67
CA THR A 237 -10.39 -4.23 -4.60
C THR A 237 -11.63 -3.49 -4.08
N LEU A 238 -11.51 -2.19 -3.80
CA LEU A 238 -12.65 -1.36 -3.41
C LEU A 238 -13.69 -1.24 -4.53
N PHE A 239 -13.26 -0.97 -5.76
CA PHE A 239 -14.13 -0.87 -6.93
C PHE A 239 -14.98 -2.14 -7.08
N SER A 240 -14.35 -3.32 -7.01
CA SER A 240 -15.05 -4.61 -7.09
C SER A 240 -16.11 -4.78 -5.98
N ALA A 241 -15.81 -4.38 -4.75
CA ALA A 241 -16.74 -4.46 -3.62
C ALA A 241 -17.90 -3.45 -3.69
N LEU A 242 -17.70 -2.34 -4.41
CA LEU A 242 -18.68 -1.27 -4.62
C LEU A 242 -19.58 -1.50 -5.84
N ARG A 243 -19.32 -2.50 -6.69
CA ARG A 243 -20.16 -2.88 -7.85
C ARG A 243 -21.43 -3.63 -7.44
N LYS A 244 -22.21 -3.01 -6.55
CA LYS A 244 -23.52 -3.47 -6.10
C LYS A 244 -24.42 -2.26 -5.84
N PRO A 245 -25.74 -2.39 -5.93
CA PRO A 245 -26.65 -1.29 -5.62
C PRO A 245 -26.66 -0.97 -4.12
N PHE A 246 -26.79 0.31 -3.79
CA PHE A 246 -27.02 0.78 -2.42
C PHE A 246 -28.35 1.56 -2.34
N PRO A 247 -29.12 1.44 -1.25
CA PRO A 247 -30.32 2.24 -1.08
C PRO A 247 -29.97 3.73 -1.01
N ILE A 248 -30.52 4.53 -1.93
CA ILE A 248 -30.30 5.97 -1.95
C ILE A 248 -31.09 6.61 -0.80
N ILE A 249 -30.41 7.46 -0.03
CA ILE A 249 -31.03 8.32 0.97
C ILE A 249 -31.09 9.74 0.41
N GLU A 250 -32.29 10.32 0.35
CA GLU A 250 -32.46 11.68 -0.18
C GLU A 250 -31.85 12.76 0.73
N ASP A 251 -31.34 13.82 0.11
CA ASP A 251 -30.83 15.00 0.82
C ASP A 251 -31.96 15.71 1.59
N GLN A 252 -31.86 15.74 2.92
CA GLN A 252 -32.80 16.42 3.82
C GLN A 252 -32.49 17.93 3.94
N ALA A 253 -31.32 18.37 3.49
CA ALA A 253 -30.80 19.73 3.65
C ALA A 253 -30.54 20.41 2.29
N LYS A 254 -31.46 20.25 1.33
CA LYS A 254 -31.30 20.72 -0.06
C LYS A 254 -31.15 22.24 -0.18
N THR A 255 -31.94 23.04 0.55
CA THR A 255 -32.03 24.50 0.35
C THR A 255 -32.20 25.28 1.65
N GLY A 256 -32.00 26.61 1.57
CA GLY A 256 -32.33 27.55 2.62
C GLY A 256 -31.56 27.33 3.92
N LYS A 257 -32.26 27.48 5.06
CA LYS A 257 -31.68 27.33 6.40
C LYS A 257 -31.11 25.92 6.64
N SER A 258 -31.77 24.89 6.14
CA SER A 258 -31.31 23.50 6.30
C SER A 258 -29.96 23.27 5.64
N ALA A 259 -29.76 23.77 4.42
CA ALA A 259 -28.46 23.69 3.74
C ALA A 259 -27.35 24.41 4.53
N PHE A 260 -27.66 25.58 5.09
CA PHE A 260 -26.71 26.36 5.88
C PHE A 260 -26.33 25.65 7.19
N ASN A 261 -27.33 25.15 7.93
CA ASN A 261 -27.11 24.42 9.19
C ASN A 261 -26.34 23.11 8.96
N PHE A 262 -26.63 22.41 7.85
CA PHE A 262 -25.85 21.24 7.46
C PHE A 262 -24.40 21.60 7.20
N ALA A 263 -24.15 22.63 6.37
CA ALA A 263 -22.81 23.06 6.02
C ALA A 263 -21.99 23.50 7.24
N PHE A 264 -22.65 24.11 8.23
CA PHE A 264 -22.04 24.43 9.52
C PHE A 264 -21.49 23.17 10.21
N PHE A 265 -22.33 22.15 10.44
CA PHE A 265 -21.89 20.93 11.14
C PHE A 265 -20.93 20.09 10.31
N GLU A 266 -21.10 20.04 8.98
CA GLU A 266 -20.14 19.40 8.08
C GLU A 266 -18.76 20.07 8.20
N SER A 267 -18.70 21.41 8.18
CA SER A 267 -17.43 22.14 8.36
C SER A 267 -16.83 21.90 9.75
N TYR A 268 -17.66 22.02 10.80
CA TYR A 268 -17.25 21.83 12.19
C TYR A 268 -16.58 20.46 12.40
N PHE A 269 -17.30 19.37 12.10
CA PHE A 269 -16.79 18.02 12.34
C PHE A 269 -15.63 17.67 11.41
N SER A 270 -15.65 18.15 10.16
CA SER A 270 -14.57 17.92 9.22
C SER A 270 -13.26 18.57 9.67
N ASN A 271 -13.30 19.75 10.30
CA ASN A 271 -12.10 20.38 10.86
C ASN A 271 -11.67 19.74 12.19
N TYR A 272 -12.63 19.37 13.03
CA TYR A 272 -12.35 18.74 14.32
C TYR A 272 -11.53 17.44 14.18
N ILE A 273 -11.90 16.58 13.22
CA ILE A 273 -11.22 15.28 13.00
C ILE A 273 -9.73 15.46 12.61
N GLU A 274 -9.40 16.56 11.95
CA GLU A 274 -8.03 16.93 11.57
C GLU A 274 -7.24 17.61 12.70
N GLY A 275 -7.87 17.84 13.86
CA GLY A 275 -7.22 18.42 15.05
C GLY A 275 -7.53 19.90 15.29
N THR A 276 -8.32 20.54 14.43
CA THR A 276 -8.80 21.91 14.64
C THR A 276 -10.01 21.90 15.58
N THR A 277 -9.74 21.91 16.88
CA THR A 277 -10.78 21.75 17.92
C THR A 277 -11.37 23.09 18.33
N PHE A 278 -12.64 23.35 18.05
CA PHE A 278 -13.38 24.51 18.58
C PHE A 278 -14.65 24.01 19.29
N THR A 279 -15.19 24.81 20.21
CA THR A 279 -16.57 24.61 20.65
C THR A 279 -17.54 24.94 19.52
N VAL A 280 -18.80 24.49 19.63
CA VAL A 280 -19.82 24.80 18.62
C VAL A 280 -20.12 26.29 18.58
N GLU A 281 -20.08 26.94 19.74
CA GLU A 281 -20.27 28.38 19.91
C GLU A 281 -19.11 29.15 19.26
N GLU A 282 -17.86 28.76 19.51
CA GLU A 282 -16.67 29.35 18.87
C GLU A 282 -16.75 29.23 17.33
N ALA A 283 -17.08 28.04 16.82
CA ALA A 283 -17.26 27.84 15.39
C ALA A 283 -18.43 28.65 14.81
N SER A 284 -19.49 28.85 15.60
CA SER A 284 -20.63 29.70 15.26
C SER A 284 -20.17 31.16 15.13
N GLU A 285 -19.43 31.69 16.10
CA GLU A 285 -18.89 33.06 16.01
C GLU A 285 -17.97 33.26 14.79
N ILE A 286 -17.15 32.25 14.46
CA ILE A 286 -16.28 32.29 13.28
C ILE A 286 -17.11 32.37 11.99
N ILE A 287 -18.11 31.50 11.83
CA ILE A 287 -18.86 31.36 10.57
C ILE A 287 -19.91 32.45 10.41
N PHE A 288 -20.67 32.77 11.46
CA PHE A 288 -21.81 33.68 11.40
C PHE A 288 -21.45 35.13 11.69
N ASP A 289 -20.53 35.37 12.64
CA ASP A 289 -20.14 36.73 13.04
C ASP A 289 -18.83 37.20 12.37
N GLY A 290 -18.11 36.28 11.69
CA GLY A 290 -16.79 36.56 11.11
C GLY A 290 -15.71 36.85 12.17
N LYS A 291 -15.94 36.43 13.41
CA LYS A 291 -15.02 36.69 14.54
C LYS A 291 -13.92 35.64 14.57
N MET A 292 -12.71 36.08 14.27
CA MET A 292 -11.51 35.23 14.30
C MET A 292 -10.98 35.11 15.72
N ILE A 293 -10.72 33.89 16.19
CA ILE A 293 -10.29 33.65 17.56
C ILE A 293 -8.81 34.04 17.72
N PRO A 294 -8.48 34.97 18.63
CA PRO A 294 -7.11 35.39 18.85
C PRO A 294 -6.19 34.20 19.16
N LYS A 295 -4.98 34.21 18.59
CA LYS A 295 -3.98 33.12 18.66
C LYS A 295 -4.36 31.82 17.93
N ARG A 296 -5.53 31.76 17.31
CA ARG A 296 -6.00 30.63 16.48
C ARG A 296 -6.56 31.10 15.14
N ASN A 297 -5.94 32.13 14.57
CA ASN A 297 -6.41 32.76 13.33
C ASN A 297 -6.42 31.78 12.16
N GLU A 298 -5.36 30.98 11.97
CA GLU A 298 -5.28 29.99 10.89
C GLU A 298 -6.37 28.92 11.03
N ASP A 299 -6.51 28.34 12.23
CA ASP A 299 -7.57 27.38 12.56
C ASP A 299 -8.97 27.95 12.30
N SER A 300 -9.20 29.21 12.69
CA SER A 300 -10.48 29.89 12.46
C SER A 300 -10.75 30.06 10.96
N HIS A 301 -9.71 30.37 10.18
CA HIS A 301 -9.82 30.49 8.73
C HIS A 301 -10.07 29.15 8.05
N ASP A 302 -9.49 28.04 8.54
CA ASP A 302 -9.75 26.70 8.02
C ASP A 302 -11.23 26.31 8.15
N VAL A 303 -11.85 26.61 9.30
CA VAL A 303 -13.28 26.38 9.55
C VAL A 303 -14.14 27.20 8.59
N LEU A 304 -13.82 28.49 8.42
CA LEU A 304 -14.53 29.36 7.51
C LEU A 304 -14.33 28.98 6.03
N GLY A 305 -13.10 28.63 5.64
CA GLY A 305 -12.74 28.21 4.28
C GLY A 305 -13.44 26.91 3.89
N THR A 306 -13.45 25.93 4.79
CA THR A 306 -14.20 24.67 4.62
C THR A 306 -15.70 24.93 4.48
N PHE A 307 -16.27 25.79 5.33
CA PHE A 307 -17.69 26.16 5.25
C PHE A 307 -18.04 26.79 3.90
N LYS A 308 -17.23 27.75 3.43
CA LYS A 308 -17.40 28.37 2.11
C LYS A 308 -17.32 27.34 0.99
N ALA A 309 -16.31 26.46 1.02
CA ALA A 309 -16.15 25.41 0.02
C ALA A 309 -17.36 24.45 0.00
N ILE A 310 -17.96 24.15 1.16
CA ILE A 310 -19.18 23.33 1.21
C ILE A 310 -20.33 24.03 0.49
N MET A 311 -20.51 25.34 0.65
CA MET A 311 -21.66 26.10 0.15
C MET A 311 -21.54 26.55 -1.31
N GLU A 312 -20.31 26.76 -1.80
CA GLU A 312 -20.05 27.40 -3.08
C GLU A 312 -19.82 26.41 -4.23
N GLN A 313 -20.08 26.87 -5.46
CA GLN A 313 -19.78 26.11 -6.67
C GLN A 313 -18.30 26.28 -7.04
N PRO A 314 -17.64 25.24 -7.60
CA PRO A 314 -18.21 23.95 -8.00
C PRO A 314 -18.33 22.93 -6.87
N PHE A 315 -17.71 23.17 -5.72
CA PHE A 315 -17.48 22.16 -4.68
C PHE A 315 -18.75 21.64 -4.00
N ARG A 316 -19.82 22.42 -3.95
CA ARG A 316 -21.13 22.00 -3.40
C ARG A 316 -21.72 20.81 -4.16
N SER A 317 -21.74 20.84 -5.50
CA SER A 317 -22.58 19.93 -6.30
C SER A 317 -22.12 19.66 -7.73
N LYS A 318 -20.99 20.21 -8.18
CA LYS A 318 -20.42 19.98 -9.51
C LYS A 318 -19.11 19.22 -9.34
N PRO A 319 -19.16 17.91 -9.09
CA PRO A 319 -17.96 17.09 -9.03
C PRO A 319 -17.27 17.05 -10.40
N PRO A 320 -15.99 16.66 -10.43
CA PRO A 320 -15.20 16.60 -11.65
C PRO A 320 -15.74 15.61 -12.68
N LYS A 321 -15.60 15.94 -13.97
CA LYS A 321 -16.18 15.19 -15.10
C LYS A 321 -15.22 14.17 -15.72
N ASP A 322 -13.93 14.45 -15.67
CA ASP A 322 -12.89 13.61 -16.25
C ASP A 322 -11.61 13.65 -15.39
N GLU A 323 -10.61 12.89 -15.83
CA GLU A 323 -9.33 12.71 -15.15
C GLU A 323 -8.57 14.02 -14.92
N ASP A 324 -8.58 14.95 -15.88
CA ASP A 324 -7.82 16.20 -15.79
C ASP A 324 -8.61 17.26 -15.03
N ASP A 325 -9.94 17.30 -15.21
CA ASP A 325 -10.85 18.10 -14.39
C ASP A 325 -10.77 17.71 -12.91
N PHE A 326 -10.60 16.41 -12.59
CA PHE A 326 -10.39 15.96 -11.21
C PHE A 326 -9.15 16.57 -10.58
N LEU A 327 -8.02 16.63 -11.31
CA LEU A 327 -6.81 17.25 -10.80
C LEU A 327 -7.00 18.74 -10.52
N ALA A 328 -7.62 19.47 -11.46
CA ALA A 328 -7.89 20.89 -11.31
C ALA A 328 -8.86 21.17 -10.15
N TRP A 329 -9.94 20.38 -10.06
CA TRP A 329 -10.94 20.47 -9.00
C TRP A 329 -10.30 20.28 -7.62
N LEU A 330 -9.43 19.28 -7.46
CA LEU A 330 -8.76 19.02 -6.19
C LEU A 330 -7.84 20.18 -5.76
N LEU A 331 -7.07 20.76 -6.69
CA LEU A 331 -6.20 21.90 -6.41
C LEU A 331 -7.01 23.11 -5.95
N GLN A 332 -8.08 23.46 -6.68
CA GLN A 332 -8.94 24.60 -6.34
C GLN A 332 -9.67 24.37 -5.00
N CYS A 333 -10.13 23.14 -4.74
CA CYS A 333 -10.77 22.75 -3.50
C CYS A 333 -9.83 22.93 -2.31
N ASN A 334 -8.60 22.40 -2.41
CA ASN A 334 -7.59 22.52 -1.37
C ASN A 334 -7.19 23.99 -1.14
N LEU A 335 -7.01 24.77 -2.21
CA LEU A 335 -6.74 26.21 -2.11
C LEU A 335 -7.84 26.94 -1.33
N GLN A 336 -9.11 26.67 -1.63
CA GLN A 336 -10.22 27.34 -0.94
C GLN A 336 -10.29 26.97 0.55
N ILE A 337 -10.01 25.70 0.88
CA ILE A 337 -10.02 25.22 2.27
C ILE A 337 -8.85 25.82 3.07
N LEU A 338 -7.65 25.91 2.48
CA LEU A 338 -6.40 26.23 3.19
C LEU A 338 -5.79 27.59 2.86
N SER A 339 -6.53 28.50 2.20
CA SER A 339 -5.99 29.79 1.71
C SER A 339 -5.26 30.64 2.76
N SER A 340 -5.52 30.44 4.06
CA SER A 340 -4.87 31.10 5.19
C SER A 340 -3.57 30.45 5.67
N ARG A 341 -3.12 29.34 5.08
CA ARG A 341 -1.92 28.59 5.47
C ARG A 341 -0.87 28.57 4.35
N PRO A 342 -0.22 29.72 4.05
CA PRO A 342 0.75 29.79 2.96
C PRO A 342 1.97 28.88 3.18
N ASP A 343 2.29 28.53 4.43
CA ASP A 343 3.34 27.58 4.79
C ASP A 343 3.03 26.12 4.41
N LYS A 344 1.77 25.84 4.02
CA LYS A 344 1.29 24.52 3.59
C LYS A 344 1.12 24.41 2.07
N ASN A 345 1.49 25.43 1.31
CA ASN A 345 1.33 25.52 -0.15
C ASN A 345 -0.09 25.15 -0.64
N PRO A 346 -1.13 25.91 -0.27
CA PRO A 346 -2.52 25.60 -0.63
C PRO A 346 -2.72 25.52 -2.14
N GLY A 347 -3.38 24.46 -2.60
CA GLY A 347 -3.64 24.26 -4.03
C GLY A 347 -2.41 23.83 -4.84
N GLU A 348 -1.37 23.34 -4.18
CA GLU A 348 -0.19 22.75 -4.83
C GLU A 348 0.00 21.29 -4.44
N TRP A 349 0.47 20.46 -5.37
CA TRP A 349 0.79 19.07 -5.06
C TRP A 349 1.96 18.99 -4.07
N LYS A 350 1.95 17.98 -3.20
CA LYS A 350 3.08 17.71 -2.31
C LYS A 350 4.36 17.49 -3.12
N GLU A 351 5.46 18.07 -2.65
CA GLU A 351 6.80 17.86 -3.22
C GLU A 351 7.62 16.83 -2.43
N GLN A 352 7.19 16.53 -1.20
CA GLN A 352 7.83 15.58 -0.30
C GLN A 352 6.86 14.44 0.01
N SER A 353 7.42 13.25 0.27
CA SER A 353 6.62 12.11 0.69
C SER A 353 6.02 12.39 2.07
N ASN A 354 4.74 12.08 2.24
CA ASN A 354 4.01 12.24 3.50
C ASN A 354 3.58 10.88 4.05
N GLN A 355 3.38 10.83 5.37
CA GLN A 355 2.98 9.63 6.09
C GLN A 355 2.02 10.00 7.22
N ALA A 356 1.13 9.07 7.59
CA ALA A 356 0.30 9.17 8.78
C ALA A 356 0.41 7.87 9.59
N GLY A 357 0.96 7.96 10.80
CA GLY A 357 1.34 6.77 11.58
C GLY A 357 2.32 5.90 10.78
N ASN A 358 1.95 4.65 10.54
CA ASN A 358 2.77 3.68 9.76
C ASN A 358 2.38 3.62 8.27
N THR A 359 1.44 4.45 7.82
CA THR A 359 1.00 4.46 6.42
C THR A 359 1.80 5.50 5.64
N ILE A 360 2.59 5.03 4.68
CA ILE A 360 3.31 5.86 3.70
C ILE A 360 2.40 6.01 2.47
N PHE A 361 2.11 7.25 2.08
CA PHE A 361 1.25 7.54 0.94
C PHE A 361 2.03 7.60 -0.38
N VAL A 362 1.30 7.83 -1.48
CA VAL A 362 1.85 7.86 -2.85
C VAL A 362 3.01 8.84 -2.97
N HIS A 363 4.09 8.43 -3.63
CA HIS A 363 5.25 9.29 -3.85
C HIS A 363 4.86 10.54 -4.69
N PRO A 364 5.41 11.76 -4.42
CA PRO A 364 5.09 13.00 -5.13
C PRO A 364 5.01 12.88 -6.66
N GLU A 365 6.00 12.24 -7.28
CA GLU A 365 6.06 12.03 -8.73
C GLU A 365 4.85 11.25 -9.28
N LEU A 366 4.27 10.36 -8.47
CA LEU A 366 3.21 9.43 -8.87
C LEU A 366 1.80 9.97 -8.58
N VAL A 367 1.66 11.07 -7.85
CA VAL A 367 0.36 11.61 -7.37
C VAL A 367 -0.62 11.80 -8.51
N LYS A 368 -0.22 12.56 -9.54
CA LYS A 368 -1.11 12.91 -10.66
C LYS A 368 -1.55 11.68 -11.45
N GLY A 369 -0.63 10.78 -11.77
CA GLY A 369 -0.99 9.54 -12.49
C GLY A 369 -1.90 8.64 -11.67
N THR A 370 -1.65 8.53 -10.35
CA THR A 370 -2.46 7.69 -9.45
C THR A 370 -3.87 8.24 -9.28
N LEU A 371 -4.05 9.57 -9.17
CA LEU A 371 -5.38 10.19 -9.13
C LEU A 371 -6.16 9.97 -10.42
N ARG A 372 -5.51 10.09 -11.60
CA ARG A 372 -6.13 9.82 -12.90
C ARG A 372 -6.61 8.37 -13.01
N GLU A 373 -5.76 7.41 -12.64
CA GLU A 373 -6.15 6.00 -12.59
C GLU A 373 -7.28 5.74 -11.57
N GLY A 374 -7.26 6.39 -10.40
CA GLY A 374 -8.35 6.35 -9.44
C GLY A 374 -9.66 6.88 -10.04
N PHE A 375 -9.61 8.00 -10.77
CA PHE A 375 -10.77 8.61 -11.40
C PHE A 375 -11.46 7.72 -12.42
N LYS A 376 -10.70 6.96 -13.22
CA LYS A 376 -11.28 5.99 -14.16
C LYS A 376 -12.25 5.04 -13.47
N ARG A 377 -11.93 4.61 -12.24
CA ARG A 377 -12.79 3.72 -11.43
C ARG A 377 -13.96 4.46 -10.81
N ILE A 378 -13.76 5.71 -10.35
CA ILE A 378 -14.85 6.59 -9.88
C ILE A 378 -15.90 6.74 -10.98
N ALA A 379 -15.48 7.06 -12.20
CA ALA A 379 -16.36 7.32 -13.34
C ALA A 379 -17.18 6.08 -13.77
N LEU A 380 -16.68 4.87 -13.52
CA LEU A 380 -17.35 3.61 -13.87
C LEU A 380 -18.42 3.17 -12.85
N LEU A 381 -18.48 3.77 -11.66
CA LEU A 381 -19.51 3.46 -10.67
C LEU A 381 -20.76 4.30 -10.93
N GLU A 382 -21.91 3.66 -11.15
CA GLU A 382 -23.19 4.35 -11.43
C GLU A 382 -23.94 4.75 -10.15
N ASP A 383 -23.85 3.92 -9.11
CA ASP A 383 -24.51 4.18 -7.82
C ASP A 383 -23.87 5.42 -7.14
N PRO A 384 -24.67 6.44 -6.76
CA PRO A 384 -24.12 7.69 -6.20
C PRO A 384 -23.31 7.50 -4.92
N PHE A 385 -23.73 6.57 -4.04
CA PHE A 385 -23.03 6.29 -2.79
C PHE A 385 -21.73 5.55 -3.07
N ALA A 386 -21.75 4.53 -3.92
CA ALA A 386 -20.56 3.83 -4.36
C ALA A 386 -19.53 4.79 -4.99
N ARG A 387 -19.97 5.64 -5.92
CA ARG A 387 -19.11 6.64 -6.58
C ARG A 387 -18.50 7.61 -5.56
N ALA A 388 -19.28 8.08 -4.59
CA ALA A 388 -18.82 8.98 -3.54
C ALA A 388 -17.76 8.32 -2.64
N LEU A 389 -17.98 7.07 -2.20
CA LEU A 389 -17.01 6.34 -1.37
C LEU A 389 -15.71 6.08 -2.11
N MET A 390 -15.78 5.71 -3.38
CA MET A 390 -14.59 5.53 -4.22
C MET A 390 -13.81 6.83 -4.35
N ALA A 391 -14.48 7.95 -4.61
CA ALA A 391 -13.84 9.25 -4.75
C ALA A 391 -13.14 9.71 -3.47
N MET A 392 -13.83 9.57 -2.34
CA MET A 392 -13.30 9.85 -1.02
C MET A 392 -12.03 9.04 -0.72
N PHE A 393 -12.09 7.73 -0.96
CA PHE A 393 -11.00 6.83 -0.66
C PHE A 393 -9.78 7.11 -1.55
N VAL A 394 -9.99 7.33 -2.86
CA VAL A 394 -8.91 7.67 -3.80
C VAL A 394 -8.13 8.91 -3.33
N VAL A 395 -8.82 9.98 -2.93
CA VAL A 395 -8.14 11.21 -2.46
C VAL A 395 -7.38 10.96 -1.15
N THR A 396 -7.99 10.21 -0.23
CA THR A 396 -7.41 9.92 1.09
C THR A 396 -6.16 9.03 0.98
N GLU A 397 -6.21 8.02 0.11
CA GLU A 397 -5.12 7.05 -0.09
C GLU A 397 -3.96 7.63 -0.92
N VAL A 398 -4.24 8.51 -1.89
CA VAL A 398 -3.17 9.23 -2.61
C VAL A 398 -2.50 10.27 -1.71
N HIS A 399 -3.31 10.94 -0.88
CA HIS A 399 -2.87 12.00 0.03
C HIS A 399 -2.06 13.09 -0.70
N PRO A 400 -2.66 13.77 -1.69
CA PRO A 400 -1.93 14.57 -2.69
C PRO A 400 -1.31 15.89 -2.19
N PHE A 401 -1.74 16.41 -1.04
CA PHE A 401 -1.35 17.73 -0.52
C PHE A 401 -0.49 17.63 0.74
N MET A 402 0.17 18.73 1.11
CA MET A 402 0.89 18.83 2.39
C MET A 402 -0.06 18.83 3.59
N ASP A 403 -1.25 19.42 3.44
CA ASP A 403 -2.33 19.40 4.43
C ASP A 403 -3.70 19.49 3.72
N GLY A 404 -4.79 19.25 4.45
CA GLY A 404 -6.17 19.41 3.97
C GLY A 404 -6.72 18.17 3.24
N ASN A 405 -5.94 17.09 3.14
CA ASN A 405 -6.31 15.88 2.40
C ASN A 405 -7.64 15.28 2.86
N GLY A 406 -7.85 15.15 4.18
CA GLY A 406 -9.11 14.60 4.72
C GLY A 406 -10.31 15.50 4.44
N ARG A 407 -10.14 16.83 4.61
CA ARG A 407 -11.17 17.84 4.31
C ARG A 407 -11.55 17.83 2.84
N THR A 408 -10.56 17.86 1.95
CA THR A 408 -10.76 17.76 0.50
C THR A 408 -11.44 16.43 0.11
N ALA A 409 -11.01 15.29 0.66
CA ALA A 409 -11.59 13.98 0.36
C ALA A 409 -13.08 13.88 0.75
N ARG A 410 -13.44 14.37 1.95
CA ARG A 410 -14.85 14.42 2.40
C ARG A 410 -15.68 15.36 1.54
N LEU A 411 -15.13 16.49 1.11
CA LEU A 411 -15.84 17.40 0.22
C LEU A 411 -16.02 16.80 -1.18
N THR A 412 -15.02 16.10 -1.72
CA THR A 412 -15.14 15.34 -2.97
C THR A 412 -16.26 14.29 -2.89
N MET A 413 -16.30 13.52 -1.80
CA MET A 413 -17.37 12.55 -1.52
C MET A 413 -18.75 13.20 -1.61
N ASN A 414 -18.93 14.30 -0.87
CA ASN A 414 -20.22 14.94 -0.73
C ASN A 414 -20.65 15.71 -2.00
N ALA A 415 -19.70 16.16 -2.82
CA ALA A 415 -19.99 16.73 -4.14
C ALA A 415 -20.66 15.69 -5.06
N PHE A 416 -20.17 14.45 -5.08
CA PHE A 416 -20.77 13.35 -5.85
C PHE A 416 -22.17 12.95 -5.33
N LEU A 417 -22.38 12.93 -4.01
CA LEU A 417 -23.71 12.68 -3.43
C LEU A 417 -24.71 13.77 -3.83
N THR A 418 -24.29 15.04 -3.68
CA THR A 418 -25.15 16.18 -3.97
C THR A 418 -25.54 16.24 -5.45
N GLN A 419 -24.63 15.90 -6.36
CA GLN A 419 -24.93 15.85 -7.80
C GLN A 419 -26.18 15.01 -8.11
N HIS A 420 -26.44 13.98 -7.30
CA HIS A 420 -27.57 13.07 -7.43
C HIS A 420 -28.69 13.32 -6.41
N SER A 421 -28.72 14.50 -5.75
CA SER A 421 -29.69 14.83 -4.69
C SER A 421 -29.73 13.84 -3.52
N ALA A 422 -28.62 13.10 -3.32
CA ALA A 422 -28.45 12.17 -2.23
C ALA A 422 -27.92 12.92 -1.00
N SER A 423 -28.31 12.46 0.19
CA SER A 423 -27.85 13.03 1.46
C SER A 423 -26.33 13.02 1.51
N ARG A 424 -25.75 14.12 1.98
CA ARG A 424 -24.31 14.21 2.25
C ARG A 424 -23.98 13.40 3.51
N ILE A 425 -22.70 13.18 3.77
CA ILE A 425 -22.20 12.42 4.92
C ILE A 425 -21.38 13.33 5.83
N ILE A 426 -21.69 13.29 7.13
CA ILE A 426 -20.91 13.88 8.21
C ILE A 426 -20.25 12.75 8.99
N ILE A 427 -18.98 12.92 9.32
CA ILE A 427 -18.25 12.04 10.24
C ILE A 427 -18.14 12.80 11.57
N PRO A 428 -18.93 12.49 12.60
CA PRO A 428 -18.87 13.20 13.87
C PRO A 428 -17.63 12.82 14.68
N THR A 429 -17.26 13.64 15.67
CA THR A 429 -16.05 13.45 16.50
C THR A 429 -16.02 12.07 17.16
N ALA A 430 -17.15 11.65 17.72
CA ALA A 430 -17.30 10.34 18.37
C ALA A 430 -17.03 9.15 17.44
N TYR A 431 -17.13 9.37 16.12
CA TYR A 431 -17.01 8.35 15.08
C TYR A 431 -15.63 8.32 14.42
N ARG A 432 -14.67 9.11 14.94
CA ARG A 432 -13.34 9.25 14.35
C ARG A 432 -12.62 7.91 14.20
N GLU A 433 -12.61 7.07 15.23
CA GLU A 433 -11.94 5.76 15.16
C GLU A 433 -12.66 4.78 14.24
N ASP A 434 -14.00 4.74 14.33
CA ASP A 434 -14.86 3.94 13.46
C ASP A 434 -14.76 4.36 11.99
N TYR A 435 -14.25 5.56 11.69
CA TYR A 435 -13.93 6.05 10.36
C TYR A 435 -12.48 5.74 9.93
N LEU A 436 -11.48 6.02 10.80
CA LEU A 436 -10.06 5.86 10.47
C LEU A 436 -9.59 4.41 10.43
N LEU A 437 -10.06 3.55 11.34
CA LEU A 437 -9.63 2.15 11.40
C LEU A 437 -10.05 1.37 10.15
N PRO A 438 -11.28 1.54 9.61
CA PRO A 438 -11.64 0.91 8.34
C PRO A 438 -10.83 1.39 7.13
N LEU A 439 -10.47 2.68 7.05
CA LEU A 439 -9.58 3.18 6.01
C LEU A 439 -8.22 2.48 6.07
N LYS A 440 -7.68 2.31 7.29
CA LYS A 440 -6.43 1.59 7.52
C LYS A 440 -6.56 0.10 7.16
N ALA A 441 -7.67 -0.54 7.49
CA ALA A 441 -7.92 -1.94 7.13
C ALA A 441 -7.95 -2.13 5.60
N LEU A 442 -8.57 -1.20 4.87
CA LEU A 442 -8.56 -1.25 3.42
C LEU A 442 -7.15 -1.00 2.85
N SER A 443 -6.45 0.04 3.32
CA SER A 443 -5.10 0.39 2.84
C SER A 443 -4.05 -0.68 3.12
N GLN A 444 -4.12 -1.36 4.28
CA GLN A 444 -3.08 -2.29 4.75
C GLN A 444 -3.40 -3.77 4.50
N ASN A 445 -4.68 -4.14 4.51
CA ASN A 445 -5.11 -5.54 4.43
C ASN A 445 -5.94 -5.84 3.18
N ASN A 446 -6.14 -4.87 2.28
CA ASN A 446 -7.02 -5.00 1.11
C ASN A 446 -8.45 -5.48 1.48
N ASP A 447 -8.97 -5.10 2.66
CA ASP A 447 -10.33 -5.45 3.08
C ASP A 447 -11.25 -4.21 3.01
N PRO A 448 -12.13 -4.11 1.99
CA PRO A 448 -13.05 -2.98 1.84
C PRO A 448 -14.28 -3.08 2.74
N SER A 449 -14.52 -4.24 3.35
CA SER A 449 -15.78 -4.54 4.05
C SER A 449 -16.03 -3.64 5.27
N PRO A 450 -15.04 -3.41 6.16
CA PRO A 450 -15.20 -2.48 7.28
C PRO A 450 -15.49 -1.06 6.80
N PHE A 451 -14.84 -0.62 5.73
CA PHE A 451 -14.97 0.75 5.22
C PHE A 451 -16.38 1.00 4.70
N ILE A 452 -16.89 0.10 3.86
CA ILE A 452 -18.25 0.21 3.31
C ILE A 452 -19.29 0.20 4.45
N ARG A 453 -19.16 -0.72 5.43
CA ARG A 453 -20.10 -0.80 6.56
C ARG A 453 -20.10 0.48 7.41
N SER A 454 -18.91 0.98 7.75
CA SER A 454 -18.75 2.20 8.54
C SER A 454 -19.37 3.41 7.84
N MET A 455 -19.04 3.60 6.56
CA MET A 455 -19.57 4.73 5.80
C MET A 455 -21.09 4.64 5.57
N THR A 456 -21.66 3.43 5.42
CA THR A 456 -23.12 3.27 5.37
C THR A 456 -23.78 3.68 6.69
N ARG A 457 -23.18 3.37 7.85
CA ARG A 457 -23.68 3.83 9.16
C ARG A 457 -23.62 5.36 9.27
N ALA A 458 -22.48 5.97 8.91
CA ALA A 458 -22.33 7.42 8.94
C ALA A 458 -23.35 8.13 8.03
N TRP A 459 -23.64 7.56 6.85
CA TRP A 459 -24.63 8.12 5.93
C TRP A 459 -26.05 8.09 6.49
N ARG A 460 -26.45 6.96 7.08
CA ARG A 460 -27.76 6.84 7.76
C ARG A 460 -27.88 7.76 8.96
N TRP A 461 -26.83 7.83 9.77
CA TRP A 461 -26.77 8.72 10.93
C TRP A 461 -26.97 10.18 10.50
N THR A 462 -26.25 10.61 9.47
CA THR A 462 -26.35 11.97 8.92
C THR A 462 -27.77 12.27 8.43
N ALA A 463 -28.42 11.32 7.77
CA ALA A 463 -29.77 11.52 7.25
C ALA A 463 -30.89 11.52 8.31
N GLY A 464 -30.61 11.11 9.55
CA GLY A 464 -31.62 11.00 10.62
C GLY A 464 -31.95 12.32 11.36
N PHE A 465 -31.39 13.45 10.91
CA PHE A 465 -31.60 14.75 11.54
C PHE A 465 -32.51 15.68 10.72
N ASP A 466 -33.30 16.49 11.43
CA ASP A 466 -33.93 17.67 10.84
C ASP A 466 -33.00 18.87 10.93
N TYR A 467 -32.62 19.40 9.78
CA TYR A 467 -31.68 20.52 9.68
C TYR A 467 -32.36 21.89 9.70
N SER A 468 -33.69 21.97 9.84
CA SER A 468 -34.45 23.22 9.74
C SER A 468 -34.21 24.21 10.89
N ASN A 469 -33.88 23.71 12.09
CA ASN A 469 -33.73 24.48 13.32
C ASN A 469 -32.39 24.18 14.01
N PHE A 470 -31.51 25.17 14.07
CA PHE A 470 -30.14 24.99 14.57
C PHE A 470 -30.07 24.59 16.06
N PRO A 471 -30.74 25.27 17.02
CA PRO A 471 -30.74 24.84 18.41
C PRO A 471 -31.21 23.39 18.61
N ASN A 472 -32.32 22.99 17.99
CA ASN A 472 -32.84 21.63 18.12
C ASN A 472 -31.90 20.60 17.51
N LEU A 473 -31.33 20.90 16.34
CA LEU A 473 -30.33 20.06 15.68
C LEU A 473 -29.11 19.83 16.57
N TRP A 474 -28.61 20.91 17.17
CA TRP A 474 -27.44 20.86 18.04
C TRP A 474 -27.71 20.04 19.31
N GLU A 475 -28.84 20.27 19.99
CA GLU A 475 -29.23 19.46 21.16
C GLU A 475 -29.37 17.98 20.80
N LYS A 476 -29.99 17.67 19.66
CA LYS A 476 -30.14 16.29 19.21
C LYS A 476 -28.78 15.63 18.90
N MET A 477 -27.87 16.34 18.21
CA MET A 477 -26.52 15.83 17.97
C MET A 477 -25.72 15.62 19.27
N LYS A 478 -25.91 16.49 20.27
CA LYS A 478 -25.32 16.32 21.62
C LYS A 478 -25.86 15.07 22.29
N ALA A 479 -27.17 14.85 22.27
CA ALA A 479 -27.79 13.65 22.81
C ALA A 479 -27.33 12.36 22.09
N CYS A 480 -26.92 12.45 20.82
CA CYS A 480 -26.29 11.33 20.11
C CYS A 480 -24.80 11.10 20.45
N ASN A 481 -24.25 11.85 21.41
CA ASN A 481 -22.81 11.89 21.75
C ASN A 481 -21.90 12.39 20.61
N ALA A 482 -22.40 13.09 19.58
CA ALA A 482 -21.64 13.38 18.36
C ALA A 482 -20.32 14.16 18.58
N PHE A 483 -20.25 14.96 19.65
CA PHE A 483 -19.15 15.87 19.93
C PHE A 483 -18.08 15.30 20.88
N THR A 484 -18.26 14.10 21.42
CA THR A 484 -17.30 13.51 22.37
C THR A 484 -16.01 13.09 21.67
N ASP A 485 -14.87 13.37 22.30
CA ASP A 485 -13.53 12.90 21.93
C ASP A 485 -13.12 11.62 22.68
N ASN A 486 -14.00 11.09 23.53
CA ASN A 486 -13.76 9.87 24.31
C ASN A 486 -14.72 8.73 23.92
N PRO A 487 -14.45 8.03 22.80
CA PRO A 487 -15.30 6.96 22.30
C PRO A 487 -15.34 5.73 23.23
N SER A 488 -14.36 5.58 24.13
CA SER A 488 -14.33 4.49 25.12
C SER A 488 -15.43 4.61 26.18
N GLN A 489 -15.95 5.83 26.39
CA GLN A 489 -16.99 6.12 27.38
C GLN A 489 -18.34 6.42 26.72
N HIS A 490 -18.34 6.96 25.50
CA HIS A 490 -19.54 7.40 24.81
C HIS A 490 -19.54 6.98 23.34
N GLN A 491 -20.34 5.97 23.01
CA GLN A 491 -20.55 5.57 21.61
C GLN A 491 -21.53 6.49 20.90
N LEU A 492 -21.35 6.66 19.59
CA LEU A 492 -22.28 7.40 18.74
C LEU A 492 -23.65 6.70 18.70
N LEU A 493 -24.70 7.38 19.17
CA LEU A 493 -26.06 6.85 19.19
C LEU A 493 -26.82 7.20 17.90
N ASP A 494 -27.83 6.38 17.57
CA ASP A 494 -28.70 6.62 16.42
C ASP A 494 -29.70 7.75 16.73
N PRO A 495 -29.86 8.77 15.86
CA PRO A 495 -30.82 9.84 16.09
C PRO A 495 -32.29 9.39 16.14
N HIS A 496 -32.63 8.18 15.72
CA HIS A 496 -33.99 7.63 15.86
C HIS A 496 -34.26 7.06 17.26
N ASP A 497 -33.21 6.75 18.02
CA ASP A 497 -33.32 6.21 19.38
C ASP A 497 -33.40 7.33 20.45
N ILE A 498 -33.18 8.58 20.03
CA ILE A 498 -33.22 9.77 20.88
C ILE A 498 -34.56 10.48 20.71
N SER A 499 -35.33 10.55 21.79
CA SER A 499 -36.66 11.19 21.88
C SER A 499 -36.62 12.70 21.78
#